data_AF-A0A3D3SB55-F1
#
_entry.id   AF-A0A3D3SB55-F1
#
_cell.length_a   1.000
_cell.length_b   1.000
_cell.length_c   1.000
_cell.angle_alpha   90.00
_cell.angle_beta   90.00
_cell.angle_gamma   90.00
#
_symmetry.space_group_name_H-M   'P 1'
#
loop_
_entity.id
_entity.type
_entity.pdbx_description
1 polymer ?
#
loop_
_entity_poly.entity_id
_entity_poly.type
_entity_poly.pdbx_seq_one_letter_code
_entity_poly.pdbx_strand_id
1 'polypeptide(L)'
;MSRAFVDEDAGSDETDGMHDIPLPLPPGARNYMTPEGAMRMADELRNLVDAERPQAAGALAAADPAAKSEYLRKVSEIDRRISYLSRMKSILSVVDPPSSAERVVFGLVVRVREEGGAEGTEGIDGAPRDIEYR
;
A
#
# COMPACT_ATOMS: atom_id res chain seq x y z
N MET A 1 42.63 -17.12 -33.60
CA MET A 1 41.94 -15.88 -34.01
C MET A 1 40.49 -16.23 -34.22
N SER A 2 39.68 -16.09 -33.18
CA SER A 2 38.25 -16.40 -33.20
C SER A 2 37.54 -15.16 -32.69
N ARG A 3 36.79 -14.54 -33.60
CA ARG A 3 35.94 -13.37 -33.39
C ARG A 3 34.49 -13.89 -33.43
N ALA A 4 33.58 -13.17 -32.75
CA ALA A 4 32.21 -13.53 -32.38
C ALA A 4 32.20 -14.37 -31.09
N PHE A 5 31.57 -13.92 -30.00
CA PHE A 5 30.20 -13.44 -29.96
C PHE A 5 30.06 -12.08 -29.29
N VAL A 6 29.18 -11.27 -29.87
CA VAL A 6 28.58 -10.08 -29.27
C VAL A 6 27.46 -10.60 -28.37
N ASP A 7 27.54 -10.33 -27.07
CA ASP A 7 26.40 -10.46 -26.15
C ASP A 7 25.46 -9.28 -26.41
N GLU A 8 24.53 -9.46 -27.33
CA GLU A 8 23.25 -8.73 -27.37
C GLU A 8 22.19 -9.65 -26.76
N ASP A 9 22.30 -9.95 -25.47
CA ASP A 9 21.15 -10.46 -24.72
C ASP A 9 21.26 -10.13 -23.22
N ALA A 10 20.90 -8.90 -22.89
CA ALA A 10 20.35 -8.58 -21.58
C ALA A 10 19.16 -7.63 -21.76
N GLY A 11 18.31 -7.97 -22.73
CA GLY A 11 16.93 -7.51 -22.80
C GLY A 11 16.00 -8.44 -22.01
N SER A 12 16.50 -9.04 -20.92
CA SER A 12 15.74 -9.98 -20.10
C SER A 12 14.91 -9.21 -19.07
N ASP A 13 13.64 -9.04 -19.39
CA ASP A 13 12.51 -9.05 -18.44
C ASP A 13 12.60 -8.07 -17.25
N GLU A 14 12.49 -6.76 -17.50
CA GLU A 14 12.08 -5.82 -16.43
C GLU A 14 10.59 -6.01 -16.03
N THR A 15 9.87 -6.93 -16.67
CA THR A 15 8.48 -7.27 -16.37
C THR A 15 8.29 -8.33 -15.28
N ASP A 16 9.34 -9.07 -14.89
CA ASP A 16 9.20 -10.18 -13.93
C ASP A 16 9.29 -9.72 -12.45
N GLY A 17 9.77 -8.50 -12.19
CA GLY A 17 9.81 -7.91 -10.84
C GLY A 17 8.48 -7.34 -10.33
N MET A 18 7.47 -7.22 -11.20
CA MET A 18 6.15 -6.66 -10.86
C MET A 18 5.19 -7.72 -10.29
N HIS A 19 5.55 -9.00 -10.39
CA HIS A 19 4.64 -10.10 -10.08
C HIS A 19 4.58 -10.49 -8.60
N ASP A 20 5.56 -10.13 -7.79
CA ASP A 20 5.74 -10.72 -6.47
C ASP A 20 5.75 -9.68 -5.34
N ILE A 21 4.78 -8.77 -5.33
CA ILE A 21 4.47 -8.05 -4.08
C ILE A 21 3.62 -9.01 -3.24
N PRO A 22 4.18 -9.64 -2.18
CA PRO A 22 3.38 -10.49 -1.32
C PRO A 22 2.30 -9.64 -0.68
N LEU A 23 1.04 -9.98 -0.96
CA LEU A 23 -0.06 -9.41 -0.21
C LEU A 23 0.01 -10.00 1.21
N PRO A 24 -0.16 -9.20 2.28
CA PRO A 24 -0.18 -9.69 3.66
C PRO A 24 -1.44 -10.52 3.97
N LEU A 25 -2.19 -10.92 2.95
CA LEU A 25 -3.46 -11.62 3.06
C LEU A 25 -3.28 -13.07 2.59
N PRO A 26 -3.87 -14.05 3.30
CA PRO A 26 -3.90 -15.43 2.84
C PRO A 26 -4.46 -15.54 1.42
N PRO A 27 -4.03 -16.54 0.62
CA PRO A 27 -4.60 -16.78 -0.69
C PRO A 27 -6.13 -16.92 -0.64
N GLY A 28 -6.83 -16.16 -1.48
CA GLY A 28 -8.30 -16.14 -1.53
C GLY A 28 -8.99 -15.30 -0.45
N ALA A 29 -8.24 -14.67 0.46
CA ALA A 29 -8.81 -13.73 1.41
C ALA A 29 -9.24 -12.43 0.73
N ARG A 30 -10.31 -11.82 1.26
CA ARG A 30 -10.76 -10.48 0.86
C ARG A 30 -10.10 -9.43 1.74
N ASN A 31 -9.81 -8.29 1.13
CA ASN A 31 -9.35 -7.11 1.85
C ASN A 31 -10.58 -6.38 2.41
N TYR A 32 -10.91 -6.62 3.67
CA TYR A 32 -12.02 -5.93 4.33
C TYR A 32 -11.59 -4.52 4.75
N MET A 33 -12.42 -3.52 4.47
CA MET A 33 -12.12 -2.13 4.80
C MET A 33 -13.39 -1.34 5.10
N THR A 34 -13.29 -0.32 5.95
CA THR A 34 -14.38 0.64 6.16
C THR A 34 -14.54 1.55 4.93
N PRO A 35 -15.69 2.21 4.73
CA PRO A 35 -15.88 3.16 3.63
C PRO A 35 -14.82 4.27 3.63
N GLU A 36 -14.49 4.80 4.81
CA GLU A 36 -13.46 5.84 4.97
C GLU A 36 -12.07 5.33 4.55
N GLY A 37 -11.69 4.12 4.96
CA GLY A 37 -10.43 3.51 4.55
C GLY A 37 -10.36 3.29 3.04
N ALA A 38 -11.46 2.85 2.44
CA ALA A 38 -11.57 2.63 0.99
C ALA A 38 -11.41 3.94 0.21
N MET A 39 -12.00 5.04 0.71
CA MET A 39 -11.80 6.38 0.15
C MET A 39 -10.34 6.81 0.23
N ARG A 40 -9.70 6.69 1.41
CA ARG A 40 -8.29 7.03 1.59
C ARG A 40 -7.36 6.24 0.66
N MET A 41 -7.60 4.94 0.52
CA MET A 41 -6.86 4.09 -0.42
C MET A 41 -7.04 4.55 -1.87
N ALA A 42 -8.26 4.89 -2.27
CA ALA A 42 -8.55 5.35 -3.62
C ALA A 42 -7.91 6.72 -3.91
N ASP A 43 -7.90 7.63 -2.94
CA ASP A 43 -7.28 8.93 -3.06
C ASP A 43 -5.75 8.84 -3.10
N GLU A 44 -5.15 7.97 -2.28
CA GLU A 44 -3.71 7.69 -2.33
C GLU A 44 -3.32 7.15 -3.72
N LEU A 45 -4.04 6.14 -4.22
CA LEU A 45 -3.77 5.58 -5.55
C LEU A 45 -3.91 6.64 -6.65
N ARG A 46 -4.93 7.51 -6.56
CA ARG A 46 -5.11 8.61 -7.52
C ARG A 46 -3.93 9.58 -7.46
N ASN A 47 -3.50 10.00 -6.28
CA ASN A 47 -2.37 10.93 -6.12
C ASN A 47 -1.07 10.36 -6.70
N LEU A 48 -0.80 9.08 -6.44
CA LEU A 48 0.38 8.41 -6.97
C LEU A 48 0.38 8.38 -8.50
N VAL A 49 -0.75 8.05 -9.12
CA VAL A 49 -0.87 7.93 -10.58
C VAL A 49 -0.88 9.29 -11.26
N ASP A 50 -1.64 10.25 -10.75
CA ASP A 50 -1.91 11.51 -11.44
C ASP A 50 -0.84 12.58 -11.17
N ALA A 51 -0.16 12.52 -10.03
CA ALA A 51 0.80 13.54 -9.61
C ALA A 51 2.22 12.97 -9.42
N GLU A 52 2.41 12.04 -8.49
CA GLU A 52 3.75 11.66 -8.06
C GLU A 52 4.54 10.91 -9.14
N ARG A 53 3.89 9.94 -9.81
CA ARG A 53 4.54 9.14 -10.85
C ARG A 53 4.95 9.98 -12.06
N PRO A 54 4.10 10.88 -12.62
CA PRO A 54 4.52 11.81 -13.66
C PRO A 54 5.65 12.74 -13.23
N GLN A 55 5.60 13.29 -12.01
CA GLN A 55 6.65 14.17 -11.48
C GLN A 55 7.99 13.43 -11.36
N ALA A 56 7.98 12.21 -10.81
CA ALA A 56 9.18 11.39 -10.67
C ALA A 56 9.76 10.99 -12.03
N ALA A 57 8.90 10.62 -13.00
CA ALA A 57 9.32 10.32 -14.36
C ALA A 57 9.92 11.55 -15.08
N GLY A 58 9.33 12.74 -14.88
CA GLY A 58 9.88 13.98 -15.41
C GLY A 58 11.25 14.32 -14.81
N ALA A 59 11.41 14.16 -13.49
CA ALA A 59 12.69 14.35 -12.82
C ALA A 59 13.76 13.35 -13.30
N LEU A 60 13.37 12.08 -13.51
CA LEU A 60 14.24 11.07 -14.08
C LEU A 60 14.71 11.42 -15.50
N ALA A 61 13.81 11.94 -16.34
CA ALA A 61 14.14 12.34 -17.71
C ALA A 61 15.10 13.53 -17.76
N ALA A 62 15.02 14.44 -16.79
CA ALA A 62 15.89 15.60 -16.66
C ALA A 62 17.19 15.33 -15.87
N ALA A 63 17.35 14.14 -15.27
CA ALA A 63 18.47 13.84 -14.40
C ALA A 63 19.77 13.57 -15.16
N ASP A 64 20.89 14.06 -14.61
CA ASP A 64 22.22 13.71 -15.08
C ASP A 64 22.52 12.21 -14.91
N PRO A 65 23.41 11.62 -15.73
CA PRO A 65 23.72 10.19 -15.68
C PRO A 65 24.13 9.68 -14.30
N ALA A 66 24.82 10.50 -13.50
CA ALA A 66 25.27 10.15 -12.16
C ALA A 66 24.14 10.08 -11.12
N ALA A 67 23.07 10.87 -11.30
CA ALA A 67 21.91 10.91 -10.40
C ALA A 67 20.76 10.02 -10.87
N LYS A 68 20.79 9.57 -12.13
CA LYS A 68 19.70 8.82 -12.77
C LYS A 68 19.28 7.56 -12.01
N SER A 69 20.22 6.87 -11.35
CA SER A 69 19.95 5.67 -10.55
C SER A 69 19.06 5.95 -9.33
N GLU A 70 19.24 7.08 -8.67
CA GLU A 70 18.41 7.50 -7.53
C GLU A 70 16.98 7.79 -7.98
N TYR A 71 16.82 8.50 -9.09
CA TYR A 71 15.51 8.80 -9.65
C TYR A 71 14.80 7.52 -10.18
N LEU A 72 15.55 6.60 -10.78
CA LEU A 72 15.03 5.28 -11.16
C LEU A 72 14.48 4.52 -9.95
N ARG A 73 15.23 4.51 -8.85
CA ARG A 73 14.77 3.89 -7.60
C ARG A 73 13.47 4.54 -7.10
N LYS A 74 13.39 5.87 -7.11
CA LYS A 74 12.19 6.60 -6.68
C LYS A 74 10.96 6.27 -7.54
N VAL A 75 11.12 6.21 -8.86
CA VAL A 75 10.03 5.80 -9.77
C VAL A 75 9.61 4.36 -9.47
N SER A 76 10.56 3.44 -9.28
CA SER A 76 10.25 2.04 -8.95
C SER A 76 9.54 1.90 -7.60
N GLU A 77 9.89 2.69 -6.59
CA GLU A 77 9.19 2.70 -5.30
C GLU A 77 7.72 3.15 -5.45
N ILE A 78 7.47 4.19 -6.27
CA ILE A 78 6.11 4.64 -6.59
C ILE A 78 5.34 3.56 -7.35
N ASP A 79 5.93 2.96 -8.40
CA ASP A 79 5.28 1.93 -9.21
C ASP A 79 4.96 0.67 -8.39
N ARG A 80 5.82 0.30 -7.43
CA ARG A 80 5.54 -0.77 -6.45
C ARG A 80 4.34 -0.44 -5.57
N ARG A 81 4.25 0.79 -5.05
CA ARG A 81 3.11 1.21 -4.22
C ARG A 81 1.81 1.22 -5.01
N ILE A 82 1.83 1.73 -6.25
CA ILE A 82 0.68 1.71 -7.17
C ILE A 82 0.22 0.26 -7.41
N SER A 83 1.16 -0.63 -7.70
CA SER A 83 0.87 -2.05 -7.94
C SER A 83 0.26 -2.74 -6.72
N TYR A 84 0.82 -2.49 -5.53
CA TYR A 84 0.28 -2.99 -4.26
C TYR A 84 -1.15 -2.51 -4.03
N LEU A 85 -1.39 -1.19 -4.09
CA LEU A 85 -2.71 -0.61 -3.84
C LEU A 85 -3.74 -1.07 -4.87
N SER A 86 -3.34 -1.21 -6.14
CA SER A 86 -4.20 -1.72 -7.20
C SER A 86 -4.63 -3.17 -6.95
N ARG A 87 -3.69 -4.03 -6.54
CA ARG A 87 -4.01 -5.41 -6.14
C ARG A 87 -4.91 -5.45 -4.91
N MET A 88 -4.59 -4.68 -3.87
CA MET A 88 -5.39 -4.59 -2.65
C MET A 88 -6.82 -4.08 -2.92
N LYS A 89 -6.97 -3.14 -3.86
CA LYS A 89 -8.26 -2.63 -4.30
C LYS A 89 -9.05 -3.68 -5.09
N SER A 90 -8.40 -4.53 -5.87
CA SER A 90 -9.08 -5.57 -6.67
C SER A 90 -9.80 -6.63 -5.84
N ILE A 91 -9.35 -6.86 -4.61
CA ILE A 91 -9.93 -7.81 -3.65
C ILE A 91 -10.65 -7.10 -2.49
N LEU A 92 -10.93 -5.80 -2.62
CA LEU A 92 -11.54 -4.97 -1.60
C LEU A 92 -13.01 -5.35 -1.37
N SER A 93 -13.38 -5.51 -0.11
CA SER A 93 -14.75 -5.66 0.35
C SER A 93 -15.03 -4.58 1.37
N VAL A 94 -15.79 -3.56 0.97
CA VAL A 94 -16.21 -2.48 1.87
C VAL A 94 -17.26 -3.01 2.83
N VAL A 95 -17.05 -2.80 4.12
CA VAL A 95 -17.97 -3.20 5.19
C VAL A 95 -18.35 -1.96 5.98
N ASP A 96 -19.64 -1.66 6.02
CA ASP A 96 -20.15 -0.56 6.83
C ASP A 96 -19.98 -0.88 8.33
N PRO A 97 -19.60 0.12 9.14
CA PRO A 97 -19.54 -0.08 10.59
C PRO A 97 -20.94 -0.41 11.13
N PRO A 98 -21.03 -1.30 12.14
CA PRO A 98 -22.32 -1.69 12.70
C PRO A 98 -22.99 -0.52 13.40
N SER A 99 -24.33 -0.50 13.38
CA SER A 99 -25.12 0.50 14.10
C SER A 99 -25.28 0.23 15.60
N SER A 100 -24.91 -0.98 16.07
CA SER A 100 -24.95 -1.35 17.49
C SER A 100 -23.68 -2.10 17.92
N ALA A 101 -23.27 -1.88 19.16
CA ALA A 101 -22.05 -2.45 19.74
C ALA A 101 -22.31 -3.72 20.58
N GLU A 102 -23.34 -4.51 20.25
CA GLU A 102 -23.65 -5.75 20.96
C GLU A 102 -22.61 -6.86 20.73
N ARG A 103 -21.79 -6.72 19.67
CA ARG A 103 -20.68 -7.63 19.35
C ARG A 103 -19.53 -6.85 18.72
N VAL A 104 -18.29 -7.22 19.05
CA VAL A 104 -17.09 -6.70 18.37
C VAL A 104 -17.02 -7.29 16.96
N VAL A 105 -17.03 -6.41 15.97
CA VAL A 105 -16.93 -6.73 14.54
C VAL A 105 -15.94 -5.79 13.87
N PHE A 106 -15.55 -6.13 12.63
CA PHE A 106 -14.63 -5.31 11.84
C PHE A 106 -15.17 -3.88 11.65
N GLY A 107 -14.29 -2.89 11.80
CA GLY A 107 -14.65 -1.46 11.73
C GLY A 107 -15.07 -0.83 13.06
N LEU A 108 -15.15 -1.58 14.15
CA LEU A 108 -15.33 -1.03 15.49
C LEU A 108 -13.99 -0.68 16.15
N VAL A 109 -13.97 0.48 16.81
CA VAL A 109 -12.91 0.86 17.75
C VAL A 109 -13.36 0.44 19.15
N VAL A 110 -12.58 -0.41 19.82
CA VAL A 110 -12.86 -0.87 21.18
C VAL A 110 -11.77 -0.38 22.13
N ARG A 111 -12.15 -0.02 23.35
CA ARG A 111 -11.21 0.29 24.43
C ARG A 111 -11.27 -0.83 25.45
N VAL A 112 -10.17 -1.54 25.63
CA VAL A 112 -10.03 -2.61 26.62
C VAL A 112 -9.47 -2.02 27.91
N ARG A 113 -9.91 -2.51 29.06
CA ARG A 113 -9.35 -2.18 30.37
C ARG A 113 -8.93 -3.47 31.05
N GLU A 114 -7.66 -3.60 31.42
CA GLU A 114 -7.17 -4.72 32.22
C GLU A 114 -7.52 -4.53 33.71
N GLU A 115 -7.89 -5.63 34.39
CA GLU A 115 -8.03 -5.67 35.86
C GLU A 115 -6.63 -5.57 36.50
N GLY A 116 -6.21 -4.36 36.88
CA GLY A 116 -4.90 -4.14 37.51
C GLY A 116 -4.31 -2.74 37.35
N GLY A 117 -4.92 -1.87 36.53
CA GLY A 117 -4.54 -0.46 36.47
C GLY A 117 -3.45 -0.15 35.46
N ALA A 118 -3.71 -0.47 34.19
CA ALA A 118 -3.16 0.27 33.07
C ALA A 118 -4.26 0.39 32.01
N GLU A 119 -4.69 1.62 31.73
CA GLU A 119 -5.59 1.88 30.59
C GLU A 119 -4.77 1.81 29.30
N GLY A 120 -4.70 0.63 28.70
CA GLY A 120 -4.20 0.47 27.34
C GLY A 120 -5.34 0.69 26.35
N THR A 121 -5.32 1.76 25.58
CA THR A 121 -5.99 1.72 24.26
C THR A 121 -5.19 0.84 23.34
N GLU A 122 -5.46 -0.45 23.41
CA GLU A 122 -5.33 -1.29 22.24
C GLU A 122 -6.53 -1.01 21.35
N GLY A 123 -6.41 0.03 20.53
CA GLY A 123 -7.02 -0.11 19.22
C GLY A 123 -6.26 -1.21 18.48
N ILE A 124 -6.91 -1.87 17.53
CA ILE A 124 -6.19 -2.63 16.50
C ILE A 124 -5.27 -1.68 15.68
N ASP A 125 -5.35 -0.35 15.89
CA ASP A 125 -4.26 0.63 15.83
C ASP A 125 -4.36 1.57 17.06
N GLY A 126 -3.31 1.70 17.88
CA GLY A 126 -3.39 2.27 19.25
C GLY A 126 -3.38 3.80 19.42
N ALA A 127 -4.15 4.28 20.42
CA ALA A 127 -3.86 5.35 21.43
C ALA A 127 -5.13 6.12 21.89
N PRO A 128 -5.19 6.65 23.14
CA PRO A 128 -6.44 6.80 23.92
C PRO A 128 -7.03 8.18 23.85
N ARG A 129 -8.35 8.24 23.66
CA ARG A 129 -9.24 9.21 24.30
C ARG A 129 -10.57 8.54 24.63
N ASP A 130 -11.27 9.15 25.55
CA ASP A 130 -12.57 8.76 26.06
C ASP A 130 -13.51 8.26 24.98
N ILE A 131 -14.34 7.27 25.34
CA ILE A 131 -15.41 6.79 24.47
C ILE A 131 -16.44 7.91 24.41
N GLU A 132 -16.15 8.93 23.60
CA GLU A 132 -17.09 9.94 23.18
C GLU A 132 -17.78 9.44 21.91
N TYR A 133 -19.10 9.33 22.01
CA TYR A 133 -19.98 9.06 20.89
C TYR A 133 -20.11 10.35 20.07
N ARG A 134 -19.75 10.30 18.79
CA ARG A 134 -20.24 11.26 17.79
C ARG A 134 -20.49 10.58 16.45
#